data_AF-A0A926DGR7-F1
#
_entry.id   AF-A0A926DGR7-F1
#
_cell.length_a   1.000
_cell.length_b   1.000
_cell.length_c   1.000
_cell.angle_alpha   90.00
_cell.angle_beta   90.00
_cell.angle_gamma   90.00
#
_symmetry.space_group_name_H-M   'P 1'
#
loop_
_entity.id
_entity.type
_entity.pdbx_description
1 polymer ?
#
loop_
_entity_poly.entity_id
_entity_poly.type
_entity_poly.pdbx_seq_one_letter_code
_entity_poly.pdbx_strand_id
1 'polypeptide(L)'
;MKIDWRRMGQEKFLLNKKLKYKKYDGDISKGAHEHCSFCYELISSKGPITEAYCTLDEENWICKKCYDDFKDEFHWIIIKEE
;
A
#
# COMPACT_ATOMS: atom_id res chain seq x y z
N MET A 1 18.85 -10.56 9.93
CA MET A 1 17.49 -10.23 9.45
C MET A 1 16.66 -9.78 10.63
N LYS A 2 16.10 -8.57 10.60
CA LYS A 2 15.08 -8.17 11.59
C LYS A 2 13.82 -9.00 11.31
N ILE A 3 13.33 -9.72 12.30
CA ILE A 3 12.04 -10.40 12.23
C ILE A 3 10.98 -9.31 12.46
N ASP A 4 10.46 -8.74 11.39
CA ASP A 4 9.32 -7.82 11.45
C ASP A 4 8.03 -8.62 11.20
N TRP A 5 7.08 -8.54 12.14
CA TRP A 5 5.83 -9.31 12.11
C TRP A 5 4.96 -9.02 10.88
N ARG A 6 5.19 -7.89 10.20
CA ARG A 6 4.46 -7.50 8.98
C ARG A 6 4.90 -8.30 7.75
N ARG A 7 6.04 -9.00 7.81
CA ARG A 7 6.61 -9.75 6.69
C ARG A 7 5.99 -11.15 6.61
N MET A 8 5.18 -11.37 5.58
CA MET A 8 4.41 -12.61 5.37
C MET A 8 4.42 -13.09 3.91
N GLY A 9 5.43 -12.71 3.12
CA GLY A 9 5.57 -13.16 1.73
C GLY A 9 5.32 -12.09 0.68
N GLN A 10 5.21 -10.83 1.08
CA GLN A 10 4.92 -9.70 0.18
C GLN A 10 5.93 -9.56 -0.95
N GLU A 11 7.18 -10.00 -0.76
CA GLU A 11 8.22 -9.98 -1.80
C GLU A 11 7.80 -10.69 -3.09
N LYS A 12 6.87 -11.66 -3.03
CA LYS A 12 6.36 -12.38 -4.21
C LYS A 12 5.57 -11.49 -5.16
N PHE A 13 4.97 -10.40 -4.67
CA PHE A 13 4.09 -9.56 -5.46
C PHE A 13 4.39 -8.07 -5.36
N LEU A 14 5.17 -7.61 -4.38
CA LEU A 14 5.53 -6.21 -4.19
C LEU A 14 7.00 -5.89 -4.48
N LEU A 15 7.90 -6.86 -4.62
CA LEU A 15 9.32 -6.57 -4.89
C LEU A 15 9.53 -5.91 -6.26
N ASN A 16 10.33 -4.84 -6.28
CA ASN A 16 10.64 -4.01 -7.45
C ASN A 16 9.41 -3.42 -8.17
N LYS A 17 8.26 -3.32 -7.49
CA LYS A 17 7.05 -2.77 -8.09
C LYS A 17 7.10 -1.26 -8.23
N LYS A 18 6.39 -0.77 -9.25
CA LYS A 18 6.05 0.65 -9.41
C LYS A 18 4.80 0.94 -8.59
N LEU A 19 4.84 2.03 -7.83
CA LEU A 19 3.73 2.49 -7.01
C LEU A 19 3.33 3.91 -7.41
N LYS A 20 2.07 4.25 -7.17
CA LYS A 20 1.55 5.62 -7.20
C LYS A 20 0.98 5.97 -5.83
N TYR A 21 1.14 7.22 -5.41
CA TYR A 21 0.52 7.72 -4.18
C TYR A 21 -0.77 8.45 -4.54
N LYS A 22 -1.91 7.98 -4.03
CA LYS A 22 -3.20 8.59 -4.30
C LYS A 22 -4.10 8.57 -3.07
N LYS A 23 -5.10 9.44 -3.10
CA LYS A 23 -6.26 9.34 -2.23
C LYS A 23 -7.09 8.13 -2.64
N TYR A 24 -7.51 7.34 -1.67
CA TYR A 24 -8.42 6.23 -1.90
C TYR A 24 -9.81 6.78 -2.25
N ASP A 25 -10.31 6.40 -3.42
CA ASP A 25 -11.54 6.87 -4.04
C ASP A 25 -12.63 5.79 -4.14
N GLY A 26 -12.40 4.63 -3.53
CA GLY A 26 -13.39 3.55 -3.47
C GLY A 26 -14.70 3.97 -2.79
N ASP A 27 -15.80 3.53 -3.38
CA ASP A 27 -17.15 3.81 -2.90
C ASP A 27 -17.50 2.96 -1.67
N ILE A 28 -17.32 3.53 -0.49
CA ILE A 28 -17.64 2.89 0.79
C ILE A 28 -19.11 2.50 0.89
N SER A 29 -20.03 3.20 0.20
CA SER A 29 -21.45 2.83 0.24
C SER A 29 -21.71 1.47 -0.43
N LYS A 30 -20.82 1.06 -1.32
CA LYS A 30 -20.79 -0.27 -1.95
C LYS A 30 -19.88 -1.25 -1.21
N GLY A 31 -19.41 -0.89 -0.02
CA GLY A 31 -18.49 -1.69 0.78
C GLY A 31 -17.05 -1.70 0.26
N ALA A 32 -16.67 -0.81 -0.65
CA ALA A 32 -15.31 -0.77 -1.17
C ALA A 32 -14.34 -0.24 -0.10
N HIS A 33 -13.49 -1.11 0.41
CA HIS A 33 -12.40 -0.79 1.33
C HIS A 33 -11.22 -1.71 1.06
N GLU A 34 -10.03 -1.23 1.33
CA GLU A 34 -8.79 -1.97 1.16
C GLU A 34 -8.04 -2.04 2.48
N HIS A 35 -7.04 -2.91 2.52
CA HIS A 35 -6.15 -3.05 3.67
C HIS A 35 -4.70 -2.92 3.24
N CYS A 36 -3.88 -2.32 4.10
CA CYS A 36 -2.45 -2.30 3.88
C CYS A 36 -1.91 -3.74 3.81
N SER A 37 -1.18 -4.11 2.74
CA SER A 37 -0.64 -5.46 2.53
C SER A 37 0.39 -5.92 3.58
N PHE A 38 0.79 -5.02 4.50
CA PHE A 38 1.77 -5.28 5.56
C PHE A 38 1.16 -5.30 6.96
N CYS A 39 0.48 -4.21 7.34
CA CYS A 39 -0.07 -4.06 8.70
C CYS A 39 -1.58 -4.32 8.79
N TYR A 40 -2.27 -4.53 7.67
CA TYR A 40 -3.72 -4.69 7.57
C TYR A 40 -4.55 -3.52 8.09
N GLU A 41 -3.94 -2.36 8.35
CA GLU A 41 -4.71 -1.15 8.67
C GLU A 41 -5.66 -0.80 7.51
N LEU A 42 -6.87 -0.38 7.88
CA LEU A 42 -7.95 -0.06 6.96
C LEU A 42 -7.63 1.18 6.12
N ILE A 43 -7.73 1.03 4.81
CA ILE A 43 -7.61 2.10 3.81
C ILE A 43 -9.00 2.31 3.21
N SER A 44 -9.57 3.49 3.46
CA SER A 44 -10.88 3.86 2.91
C SER A 44 -11.06 5.36 2.89
N SER A 45 -11.96 5.87 2.05
CA SER A 45 -12.21 7.32 1.90
C SER A 45 -12.75 8.01 3.17
N LYS A 46 -13.20 7.25 4.17
CA LYS A 46 -13.65 7.72 5.49
C LYS A 46 -12.93 7.03 6.66
N GLY A 47 -11.84 6.33 6.37
CA GLY A 47 -11.10 5.51 7.32
C GLY A 47 -9.95 6.26 8.00
N PRO A 48 -9.16 5.56 8.82
CA PRO A 48 -7.97 6.12 9.45
C PRO A 48 -6.87 6.46 8.43
N ILE A 49 -6.84 5.72 7.31
CA ILE A 49 -5.95 6.00 6.18
C ILE A 49 -6.84 6.30 4.98
N THR A 50 -6.76 7.53 4.47
CA THR A 50 -7.50 7.98 3.29
C THR A 50 -6.61 8.15 2.07
N GLU A 51 -5.29 8.13 2.25
CA GLU A 51 -4.28 8.23 1.20
C GLU A 51 -3.19 7.19 1.43
N ALA A 52 -2.77 6.53 0.37
CA ALA A 52 -1.82 5.43 0.44
C ALA A 52 -1.10 5.25 -0.90
N TYR A 53 -0.04 4.44 -0.87
CA TYR A 53 0.57 3.96 -2.08
C TYR A 53 -0.20 2.75 -2.59
N CYS A 54 -0.35 2.61 -3.90
CA CYS A 54 -0.85 1.40 -4.52
C CYS A 54 -0.04 1.03 -5.75
N THR A 55 -0.09 -0.25 -6.12
CA THR A 55 0.40 -0.71 -7.42
C THR A 55 -0.39 -0.04 -8.55
N LEU A 56 0.17 -0.01 -9.76
CA LEU A 56 -0.45 0.70 -10.88
C LEU A 56 -1.83 0.13 -11.27
N ASP A 57 -2.03 -1.17 -11.03
CA ASP A 57 -3.30 -1.89 -11.16
C ASP A 57 -4.26 -1.70 -9.97
N GLU A 58 -3.82 -1.00 -8.93
CA GLU A 58 -4.57 -0.76 -7.68
C GLU A 58 -4.99 -2.03 -6.91
N GLU A 59 -4.35 -3.18 -7.19
CA GLU A 59 -4.64 -4.46 -6.51
C GLU A 59 -3.98 -4.58 -5.12
N ASN A 60 -2.88 -3.85 -4.89
CA ASN A 60 -2.14 -3.90 -3.64
C ASN A 60 -1.92 -2.51 -3.09
N TRP A 61 -2.26 -2.31 -1.81
CA TRP A 61 -2.21 -1.03 -1.13
C TRP A 61 -1.24 -1.05 0.06
N ILE A 62 -0.51 0.05 0.25
CA ILE A 62 0.53 0.18 1.25
C ILE A 62 0.35 1.55 1.93
N CYS A 63 0.07 1.53 3.23
CA CYS A 63 -0.01 2.77 4.00
C CYS A 63 1.35 3.48 4.02
N LYS A 64 1.33 4.81 4.18
CA LYS A 64 2.56 5.62 4.15
C LYS A 64 3.64 5.11 5.12
N LYS A 65 3.25 4.67 6.31
CA LYS A 65 4.17 4.12 7.32
C LYS A 65 4.90 2.87 6.83
N CYS A 66 4.15 1.89 6.29
CA CYS A 66 4.77 0.68 5.77
C CYS A 66 5.56 0.94 4.49
N TYR A 67 5.16 1.93 3.68
CA TYR A 67 5.98 2.39 2.57
C TYR A 67 7.34 2.88 3.06
N ASP A 68 7.35 3.82 4.02
CA ASP A 68 8.58 4.43 4.54
C ASP A 68 9.50 3.39 5.20
N ASP A 69 8.93 2.38 5.87
CA ASP A 69 9.69 1.32 6.53
C ASP A 69 10.32 0.30 5.56
N PHE A 70 9.71 0.07 4.38
CA PHE A 70 10.07 -1.04 3.49
C PHE A 70 10.55 -0.63 2.09
N LYS A 71 10.43 0.65 1.72
CA LYS A 71 10.78 1.15 0.36
C LYS A 71 12.18 0.76 -0.11
N ASP A 72 13.16 0.80 0.78
CA ASP A 72 14.55 0.52 0.43
C ASP A 72 14.77 -0.98 0.23
N GLU A 73 14.11 -1.84 1.02
CA GLU A 73 14.19 -3.30 0.87
C GLU A 73 13.41 -3.83 -0.33
N PHE A 74 12.28 -3.19 -0.67
CA PHE A 74 11.43 -3.60 -1.78
C PHE A 74 11.78 -2.92 -3.10
N HIS A 75 12.71 -1.96 -3.08
CA HIS A 75 13.14 -1.16 -4.23
C HIS A 75 11.95 -0.57 -5.00
N TRP A 76 10.98 0.00 -4.29
CA TRP A 76 9.81 0.60 -4.93
C TRP A 76 10.18 1.86 -5.70
N ILE A 77 9.57 2.01 -6.88
CA ILE A 77 9.71 3.20 -7.71
C ILE A 77 8.38 3.96 -7.70
N ILE A 78 8.41 5.21 -7.27
CA ILE A 78 7.22 6.07 -7.30
C ILE A 78 7.07 6.67 -8.68
N ILE A 79 5.91 6.42 -9.29
CA ILE A 79 5.47 7.10 -10.50
C ILE A 79 4.64 8.29 -10.06
N LYS A 80 5.06 9.49 -10.48
CA LYS A 80 4.25 10.70 -10.37
C LYS A 80 3.45 10.79 -11.66
N GLU A 81 2.12 10.86 -11.55
CA GLU A 81 1.29 11.24 -12.69
C GLU A 81 1.47 12.77 -12.87
N GLU A 82 1.82 13.18 -14.10
CA GLU A 82 2.00 14.60 -14.51
C GLU A 82 0.66 15.28 -14.78
#